data_AF-A0A1Y4UD95-F1
#
_entry.id   AF-A0A1Y4UD95-F1
#
_cell.length_a   1.000
_cell.length_b   1.000
_cell.length_c   1.000
_cell.angle_alpha   90.00
_cell.angle_beta   90.00
_cell.angle_gamma   90.00
#
_symmetry.space_group_name_H-M   'P 1'
#
loop_
_entity.id
_entity.type
_entity.pdbx_description
1 polymer ?
#
loop_
_entity_poly.entity_id
_entity_poly.type
_entity_poly.pdbx_seq_one_letter_code
_entity_poly.pdbx_strand_id
1 'polypeptide(L)'
;MKIMCQEYFDAVVRYAESIGDCTLQECLDRLERWGQNARQASEIELYRDFAPYSFLFKQRYADGSLGVVGGLVYHGSPDRSCCYTLEKINGWSIHT
;
A
#
# COMPACT_ATOMS: atom_id res chain seq x y z
N MET A 1 7.86 -3.50 -8.48
CA MET A 1 6.47 -3.52 -7.95
C MET A 1 5.52 -3.49 -9.14
N LYS A 2 4.36 -4.16 -9.04
CA LYS A 2 3.36 -4.21 -10.09
C LYS A 2 2.04 -3.59 -9.64
N ILE A 3 1.57 -2.59 -10.36
CA ILE A 3 0.30 -1.91 -10.08
C ILE A 3 -0.82 -2.60 -10.87
N MET A 4 -1.75 -3.23 -10.18
CA MET A 4 -2.85 -3.99 -10.80
C MET A 4 -4.10 -3.13 -11.05
N CYS A 5 -4.09 -1.88 -10.62
CA CYS A 5 -5.20 -0.94 -10.69
C CYS A 5 -4.74 0.48 -11.04
N GLN A 6 -4.04 0.63 -12.17
CA GLN A 6 -3.31 1.86 -12.53
C GLN A 6 -4.14 3.15 -12.41
N GLU A 7 -5.36 3.18 -12.97
CA GLU A 7 -6.22 4.38 -12.90
C GLU A 7 -6.54 4.80 -11.46
N TYR A 8 -6.77 3.82 -10.58
CA TYR A 8 -7.01 4.08 -9.16
C TYR A 8 -5.72 4.52 -8.47
N PHE A 9 -4.60 3.87 -8.77
CA PHE A 9 -3.28 4.28 -8.25
C PHE A 9 -2.96 5.73 -8.58
N ASP A 10 -3.12 6.14 -9.84
CA ASP A 10 -2.89 7.52 -10.27
C ASP A 10 -3.81 8.51 -9.54
N ALA A 11 -5.07 8.13 -9.29
CA ALA A 11 -6.00 8.94 -8.52
C ALA A 11 -5.59 9.09 -7.05
N VAL A 12 -5.07 8.03 -6.42
CA VAL A 12 -4.57 8.08 -5.04
C VAL A 12 -3.29 8.93 -4.95
N VAL A 13 -2.38 8.82 -5.92
CA VAL A 13 -1.17 9.66 -5.99
C VAL A 13 -1.54 11.14 -6.09
N ARG A 14 -2.43 11.51 -7.03
CA ARG A 14 -2.93 12.89 -7.15
C ARG A 14 -3.59 13.38 -5.85
N TYR A 15 -4.32 12.51 -5.18
CA TYR A 15 -4.93 12.85 -3.89
C TYR A 15 -3.87 13.13 -2.83
N ALA A 16 -2.86 12.27 -2.67
CA ALA A 16 -1.75 12.50 -1.75
C ALA A 16 -1.02 13.83 -2.02
N GLU A 17 -0.72 14.11 -3.30
CA GLU A 17 -0.12 15.38 -3.73
C GLU A 17 -0.99 16.59 -3.36
N SER A 18 -2.31 16.50 -3.57
CA SER A 18 -3.24 17.60 -3.29
C SER A 18 -3.37 17.96 -1.81
N ILE A 19 -3.09 17.01 -0.92
CA ILE A 19 -3.08 17.24 0.53
C ILE A 19 -1.66 17.46 1.07
N GLY A 20 -0.64 17.44 0.20
CA GLY A 20 0.77 17.61 0.58
C GLY A 20 1.32 16.48 1.45
N ASP A 21 0.79 15.27 1.31
CA ASP A 21 1.19 14.11 2.10
C ASP A 21 2.30 13.31 1.40
N CYS A 22 3.37 12.98 2.13
CA CYS A 22 4.50 12.20 1.63
C CYS A 22 4.50 10.72 2.08
N THR A 23 3.63 10.36 3.02
CA THR A 23 3.59 9.04 3.66
C THR A 23 3.18 7.93 2.69
N LEU A 24 2.38 8.25 1.67
CA LEU A 24 2.08 7.31 0.58
C LEU A 24 3.37 6.85 -0.10
N GLN A 25 4.20 7.79 -0.55
CA GLN A 25 5.44 7.48 -1.27
C GLN A 25 6.42 6.73 -0.36
N GLU A 26 6.55 7.14 0.90
CA GLU A 26 7.39 6.43 1.88
C GLU A 26 6.96 4.97 2.06
N CYS A 27 5.66 4.70 2.09
CA CYS A 27 5.14 3.34 2.15
C CYS A 27 5.40 2.55 0.87
N LEU A 28 5.23 3.16 -0.31
CA LEU A 28 5.54 2.53 -1.59
C LEU A 28 7.03 2.15 -1.67
N ASP A 29 7.94 3.05 -1.29
CA ASP A 29 9.38 2.79 -1.25
C ASP A 29 9.75 1.66 -0.27
N ARG A 30 9.01 1.54 0.84
CA ARG A 30 9.17 0.43 1.80
C ARG A 30 8.70 -0.89 1.20
N LEU A 31 7.55 -0.91 0.53
CA LEU A 31 7.04 -2.11 -0.15
C LEU A 31 7.95 -2.55 -1.30
N GLU A 32 8.48 -1.60 -2.07
CA GLU A 32 9.43 -1.93 -3.14
C GLU A 32 10.71 -2.57 -2.60
N ARG A 33 11.29 -1.98 -1.55
CA ARG A 33 12.44 -2.56 -0.84
C ARG A 33 12.12 -3.92 -0.23
N TRP A 34 10.91 -4.13 0.28
CA TRP A 34 10.47 -5.44 0.79
C TRP A 34 10.54 -6.50 -0.31
N GLY A 35 9.99 -6.21 -1.49
CA GLY A 35 10.02 -7.14 -2.62
C GLY A 35 11.45 -7.49 -3.06
N GLN A 36 12.35 -6.50 -3.06
CA GLN A 36 13.76 -6.65 -3.46
C GLN A 36 14.61 -7.41 -2.42
N ASN A 37 14.36 -7.21 -1.12
CA ASN A 37 15.13 -7.80 -0.03
C ASN A 37 14.67 -9.22 0.37
N ALA A 38 13.71 -9.78 -0.34
CA ALA A 38 13.29 -11.16 -0.10
C ALA A 38 14.42 -12.14 -0.47
N ARG A 39 14.61 -13.18 0.36
CA ARG A 39 15.61 -14.24 0.11
C ARG A 39 15.41 -14.94 -1.24
N GLN A 40 14.20 -14.88 -1.76
CA GLN A 40 13.79 -15.38 -3.07
C GLN A 40 13.22 -14.21 -3.86
N ALA A 41 13.47 -14.17 -5.18
CA ALA A 41 12.90 -13.16 -6.05
C ALA A 41 11.37 -13.07 -5.86
N SER A 42 10.90 -11.88 -5.48
CA SER A 42 9.50 -11.61 -5.22
C SER A 42 9.10 -10.24 -5.75
N GLU A 43 7.82 -10.10 -6.10
CA GLU A 43 7.22 -8.84 -6.53
C GLU A 43 6.04 -8.49 -5.62
N ILE A 44 5.90 -7.21 -5.31
CA ILE A 44 4.69 -6.70 -4.66
C ILE A 44 3.69 -6.31 -5.74
N GLU A 45 2.49 -6.89 -5.67
CA GLU A 45 1.31 -6.56 -6.47
C GLU A 45 0.38 -5.64 -5.66
N LEU A 46 0.00 -4.47 -6.21
CA LEU A 46 -0.95 -3.54 -5.59
C LEU A 46 -2.33 -3.60 -6.24
N TYR A 47 -3.34 -3.85 -5.44
CA TYR A 47 -4.76 -3.92 -5.81
C TYR A 47 -5.55 -2.84 -5.08
N ARG A 48 -6.67 -2.43 -5.67
CA ARG A 48 -7.60 -1.52 -5.01
C ARG A 48 -8.21 -2.18 -3.78
N ASP A 49 -8.20 -1.48 -2.66
CA ASP A 49 -8.90 -1.87 -1.44
C ASP A 49 -10.35 -1.35 -1.43
N PHE A 50 -11.19 -1.88 -0.52
CA PHE A 50 -12.52 -1.34 -0.30
C PHE A 50 -12.43 0.05 0.37
N ALA A 51 -11.44 0.26 1.24
CA ALA A 51 -11.22 1.50 1.93
C ALA A 51 -10.76 2.60 0.94
N PRO A 52 -11.34 3.80 0.99
CA PRO A 52 -10.95 4.90 0.11
C PRO A 52 -9.46 5.21 0.21
N TYR A 53 -8.85 5.48 -0.94
CA TYR A 53 -7.43 5.80 -1.09
C TYR A 53 -6.46 4.72 -0.57
N SER A 54 -6.95 3.50 -0.31
CA SER A 54 -6.16 2.40 0.23
C SER A 54 -5.97 1.28 -0.80
N PHE A 55 -4.97 0.43 -0.57
CA PHE A 55 -4.63 -0.71 -1.40
C PHE A 55 -4.48 -1.99 -0.59
N LEU A 56 -4.84 -3.11 -1.19
CA LEU A 56 -4.38 -4.43 -0.80
C LEU A 56 -3.07 -4.70 -1.53
N PHE A 57 -2.03 -5.14 -0.82
CA PHE A 57 -0.81 -5.63 -1.46
C PHE A 57 -0.64 -7.13 -1.26
N LYS A 58 -0.04 -7.79 -2.25
CA LYS A 58 0.33 -9.20 -2.20
C LYS A 58 1.79 -9.35 -2.60
N GLN A 59 2.57 -10.06 -1.80
CA GLN A 59 3.87 -10.53 -2.22
C GLN A 59 3.70 -11.81 -3.05
N ARG A 60 4.25 -11.81 -4.26
CA ARG A 60 4.26 -12.93 -5.19
C ARG A 60 5.69 -13.40 -5.41
N TYR A 61 5.96 -14.68 -5.16
CA TYR A 61 7.25 -15.28 -5.49
C TYR A 61 7.31 -15.70 -6.96
N ALA A 62 8.53 -15.93 -7.47
CA ALA A 62 8.75 -16.34 -8.86
C ALA A 62 8.02 -17.63 -9.28
N ASP A 63 7.74 -18.54 -8.33
CA ASP A 63 6.96 -19.76 -8.57
C ASP A 63 5.43 -19.54 -8.53
N GLY A 64 4.99 -18.30 -8.34
CA GLY A 64 3.59 -17.90 -8.26
C GLY A 64 2.96 -18.04 -6.86
N SER A 65 3.69 -18.62 -5.89
CA SER A 65 3.20 -18.75 -4.52
C SER A 65 3.04 -17.39 -3.84
N LEU A 66 2.13 -17.34 -2.85
CA LEU A 66 1.84 -16.14 -2.08
C LEU A 66 2.78 -16.04 -0.87
N GLY A 67 3.35 -14.85 -0.69
CA GLY A 67 4.01 -14.44 0.54
C GLY A 67 3.05 -13.65 1.44
N VAL A 68 3.56 -12.56 2.01
CA VAL A 68 2.75 -11.66 2.85
C VAL A 68 1.65 -11.00 2.05
N VAL A 69 0.47 -10.91 2.66
CA VAL A 69 -0.68 -10.15 2.15
C VAL A 69 -1.03 -9.13 3.22
N GLY A 70 -1.20 -7.87 2.82
CA GLY A 70 -1.44 -6.78 3.76
C GLY A 70 -2.11 -5.58 3.10
N GLY A 71 -2.33 -4.53 3.89
CA GLY A 71 -2.91 -3.27 3.43
C GLY A 71 -1.88 -2.15 3.37
N LEU A 72 -1.98 -1.30 2.37
CA LEU A 72 -1.44 0.06 2.36
C LEU A 72 -2.63 1.01 2.54
N VAL A 73 -2.83 1.47 3.77
CA VAL A 73 -4.11 2.00 4.25
C VAL A 73 -4.02 3.48 4.54
N TYR A 74 -4.96 4.27 4.02
CA TYR A 74 -5.09 5.68 4.31
C TYR A 74 -5.93 5.94 5.59
N HIS A 75 -5.32 6.56 6.58
CA HIS A 75 -5.94 7.04 7.82
C HIS A 75 -6.24 8.54 7.70
N GLY A 76 -7.38 8.85 7.08
CA GLY A 76 -7.89 10.22 6.94
C GLY A 76 -8.69 10.71 8.15
N SER A 77 -9.30 11.88 8.02
CA SER A 77 -10.24 12.42 9.01
C SER A 77 -11.56 12.83 8.32
N PRO A 78 -12.65 12.05 8.46
CA PRO A 78 -12.77 10.84 9.27
C PRO A 78 -12.02 9.64 8.65
N ASP A 79 -11.53 8.76 9.52
CA ASP A 79 -10.93 7.48 9.11
C ASP A 79 -12.04 6.52 8.65
N ARG A 80 -11.87 5.93 7.47
CA ARG A 80 -12.81 4.98 6.86
C ARG A 80 -12.16 3.65 6.50
N SER A 81 -10.97 3.38 7.04
CA SER A 81 -10.22 2.15 6.81
C SER A 81 -10.77 0.95 7.57
N CYS A 82 -11.45 1.18 8.69
CA CYS A 82 -11.78 0.16 9.69
C CYS A 82 -10.55 -0.56 10.28
N CYS A 83 -9.34 -0.07 10.02
CA CYS A 83 -8.10 -0.65 10.53
C CYS A 83 -7.77 -0.05 11.91
N TYR A 84 -7.34 -0.91 12.83
CA TYR A 84 -6.87 -0.46 14.13
C TYR A 84 -5.45 0.11 14.03
N THR A 85 -5.22 1.24 14.69
CA THR A 85 -3.89 1.81 14.89
C THR A 85 -3.72 2.16 16.37
N LEU A 86 -2.59 1.78 16.96
CA LEU A 86 -2.26 2.10 18.36
C LEU A 86 -2.10 3.61 18.56
N GLU A 87 -1.41 4.24 17.62
CA GLU A 87 -1.19 5.68 17.60
C GLU A 87 -2.01 6.31 16.47
N LYS A 88 -2.39 7.58 16.63
CA LYS A 88 -3.05 8.30 15.56
C LYS A 88 -2.09 8.49 14.40
N ILE A 89 -2.36 7.81 13.30
CA ILE A 89 -1.68 8.02 12.03
C ILE A 89 -2.48 9.06 11.23
N ASN A 90 -1.78 10.04 10.65
CA ASN A 90 -2.33 10.87 9.58
C ASN A 90 -1.61 10.45 8.30
N GLY A 91 -2.35 10.08 7.26
CA GLY A 91 -1.77 9.61 5.99
C GLY A 91 -1.80 8.09 5.85
N TRP A 92 -0.88 7.54 5.07
CA TRP A 92 -0.81 6.13 4.73
C TRP A 92 0.06 5.32 5.69
N SER A 93 -0.34 4.07 5.96
CA SER A 93 0.44 3.11 6.73
C SER A 93 0.34 1.69 6.15
N ILE A 94 1.36 0.87 6.42
CA ILE A 94 1.38 -0.54 6.01
C ILE A 94 0.84 -1.39 7.18
N HIS A 95 -0.16 -2.22 6.89
CA HIS A 95 -0.74 -3.23 7.77
C HIS A 95 -0.43 -4.62 7.21
N THR A 96 -0.04 -5.57 8.05
CA THR A 96 0.28 -6.97 7.70
C THR A 96 -0.32 -7.92 8.69
#